data_AF-A0A7S4A7A5-F1
#
_entry.id   AF-A0A7S4A7A5-F1
#
_cell.length_a   1.000
_cell.length_b   1.000
_cell.length_c   1.000
_cell.angle_alpha   90.00
_cell.angle_beta   90.00
_cell.angle_gamma   90.00
#
_symmetry.space_group_name_H-M   'P 1'
#
loop_
_entity.id
_entity.type
_entity.pdbx_description
1 polymer ?
#
loop_
_entity_poly.entity_id
_entity_poly.type
_entity_poly.pdbx_seq_one_letter_code
_entity_poly.pdbx_strand_id
1 'polypeptide(L)'
;THAVLASLAARARENGRTPRVATDGIGYHGTRDAVAALGPAVEMVGGAADLGEGDVVWLESPRNPDLRVPDVAGACAGPADVVVDATFAPLAQRLLDDDVACVIHSATKGLGGHSDLLGGVAITRDGELADRLAWHRTAAGAAPGSLDCWLLLRSLRTLDVRVTRQNATAQRVAEALEASGLLQRVLYPGLASHPDHAVATRQMTSYGSILAVECRSEAAARALPETLALFRSATSLGGVESLAEWRRKYDDAVSPLLVRLSIGLEDPDDLIDDLLSALRRLE
;
A
#
# COMPACT_ATOMS: atom_id res chain seq x y z
N THR A 1 1.97 7.65 9.72
CA THR A 1 1.42 8.89 9.14
C THR A 1 1.58 10.10 10.03
N HIS A 2 0.81 10.26 11.11
CA HIS A 2 0.84 11.48 11.94
C HIS A 2 2.25 11.90 12.40
N ALA A 3 3.04 10.99 12.98
CA ALA A 3 4.40 11.31 13.43
C ALA A 3 5.34 11.77 12.30
N VAL A 4 5.22 11.17 11.11
CA VAL A 4 6.04 11.52 9.95
C VAL A 4 5.64 12.90 9.42
N LEU A 5 4.34 13.12 9.21
CA LEU A 5 3.84 14.41 8.78
C LEU A 5 4.19 15.52 9.77
N ALA A 6 3.99 15.30 11.08
CA ALA A 6 4.36 16.28 12.10
C ALA A 6 5.87 16.59 12.11
N SER A 7 6.72 15.57 11.92
CA SER A 7 8.18 15.74 11.93
C SER A 7 8.68 16.50 10.70
N LEU A 8 8.12 16.25 9.52
CA LEU A 8 8.49 16.95 8.28
C LEU A 8 7.87 18.36 8.23
N ALA A 9 6.61 18.49 8.64
CA ALA A 9 5.90 19.76 8.75
C ALA A 9 6.59 20.77 9.68
N ALA A 10 7.35 20.29 10.69
CA ALA A 10 8.09 21.17 11.60
C ALA A 10 9.07 22.09 10.83
N ARG A 11 9.69 21.61 9.74
CA ARG A 11 10.62 22.39 8.92
C ARG A 11 9.99 23.63 8.29
N ALA A 12 8.79 23.51 7.72
CA ALA A 12 8.07 24.66 7.18
C ALA A 12 7.66 25.66 8.27
N ARG A 13 7.32 25.16 9.47
CA ARG A 13 6.88 25.99 10.58
C ARG A 13 8.00 26.81 11.20
N GLU A 14 9.23 26.29 11.21
CA GLU A 14 10.42 27.06 11.60
C GLU A 14 10.58 28.32 10.73
N ASN A 15 10.10 28.28 9.49
CA ASN A 15 10.06 29.41 8.56
C ASN A 15 8.74 30.20 8.58
N GLY A 16 7.88 29.98 9.59
CA GLY A 16 6.62 30.72 9.78
C GLY A 16 5.52 30.38 8.78
N ARG A 17 5.64 29.28 8.02
CA ARG A 17 4.69 28.87 6.98
C ARG A 17 3.91 27.62 7.39
N THR A 18 2.66 27.53 6.95
CA THR A 18 1.89 26.28 7.04
C THR A 18 2.39 25.32 5.95
N PRO A 19 2.82 24.10 6.30
CA PRO A 19 3.27 23.11 5.33
C PRO A 19 2.11 22.62 4.47
N ARG A 20 2.36 22.49 3.17
CA ARG A 20 1.42 21.92 2.21
C ARG A 20 1.72 20.44 1.99
N VAL A 21 0.69 19.63 1.83
CA VAL A 21 0.80 18.19 1.59
C VAL A 21 0.01 17.83 0.34
N ALA A 22 0.68 17.22 -0.63
CA ALA A 22 0.03 16.58 -1.77
C ALA A 22 -0.02 15.07 -1.54
N THR A 23 -1.16 14.44 -1.84
CA THR A 23 -1.29 12.98 -1.90
C THR A 23 -1.52 12.53 -3.34
N ASP A 24 -1.18 11.28 -3.65
CA ASP A 24 -1.31 10.73 -4.99
C ASP A 24 -2.74 10.33 -5.40
N GLY A 25 -3.80 10.83 -4.74
CA GLY A 25 -5.21 10.59 -5.07
C GLY A 25 -6.03 10.03 -3.90
N ILE A 26 -6.86 8.99 -4.17
CA ILE A 26 -7.75 8.39 -3.16
C ILE A 26 -6.93 7.77 -2.01
N GLY A 27 -5.92 6.95 -2.34
CA GLY A 27 -5.03 6.31 -1.37
C GLY A 27 -5.75 5.52 -0.28
N TYR A 28 -5.01 5.06 0.73
CA TYR A 28 -5.56 4.45 1.91
C TYR A 28 -6.37 5.48 2.72
N HIS A 29 -7.66 5.20 2.96
CA HIS A 29 -8.54 6.06 3.76
C HIS A 29 -7.94 6.45 5.12
N GLY A 30 -7.26 5.53 5.82
CA GLY A 30 -6.63 5.85 7.11
C GLY A 30 -5.48 6.86 7.01
N THR A 31 -4.79 6.94 5.88
CA THR A 31 -3.82 8.02 5.62
C THR A 31 -4.54 9.34 5.44
N ARG A 32 -5.62 9.37 4.65
CA ARG A 32 -6.47 10.57 4.45
C ARG A 32 -7.06 11.06 5.77
N ASP A 33 -7.56 10.16 6.60
CA ASP A 33 -8.12 10.49 7.91
C ASP A 33 -7.05 11.04 8.85
N ALA A 34 -5.86 10.43 8.87
CA ALA A 34 -4.74 10.91 9.68
C ALA A 34 -4.24 12.30 9.24
N VAL A 35 -4.26 12.57 7.93
CA VAL A 35 -3.93 13.87 7.36
C VAL A 35 -5.02 14.88 7.71
N ALA A 36 -6.29 14.55 7.57
CA ALA A 36 -7.42 15.41 7.93
C ALA A 36 -7.43 15.75 9.43
N ALA A 37 -7.04 14.78 10.28
CA ALA A 37 -6.95 14.96 11.73
C ALA A 37 -5.87 15.97 12.16
N LEU A 38 -4.89 16.29 11.30
CA LEU A 38 -3.95 17.37 11.56
C LEU A 38 -4.65 18.75 11.48
N GLY A 39 -5.75 18.88 10.74
CA GLY A 39 -6.51 20.12 10.64
C GLY A 39 -5.66 21.28 10.12
N PRO A 40 -5.70 22.49 10.74
CA PRO A 40 -4.99 23.68 10.25
C PRO A 40 -3.46 23.59 10.36
N ALA A 41 -2.95 22.50 10.95
CA ALA A 41 -1.54 22.19 11.06
C ALA A 41 -0.86 21.97 9.70
N VAL A 42 -1.63 21.59 8.67
CA VAL A 42 -1.18 21.30 7.30
C VAL A 42 -2.24 21.81 6.32
N GLU A 43 -1.83 22.16 5.09
CA GLU A 43 -2.73 22.51 3.99
C GLU A 43 -2.71 21.39 2.94
N MET A 44 -3.86 20.82 2.60
CA MET A 44 -3.95 19.81 1.55
C MET A 44 -4.06 20.43 0.17
N VAL A 45 -3.21 20.00 -0.75
CA VAL A 45 -3.23 20.45 -2.15
C VAL A 45 -3.42 19.28 -3.10
N GLY A 46 -4.05 19.54 -4.25
CA GLY A 46 -4.41 18.50 -5.22
C GLY A 46 -3.27 18.00 -6.11
N GLY A 47 -2.05 18.55 -5.99
CA GLY A 47 -0.91 18.17 -6.81
C GLY A 47 0.42 18.72 -6.30
N ALA A 48 1.51 18.13 -6.77
CA ALA A 48 2.86 18.42 -6.29
C ALA A 48 3.59 19.55 -7.06
N ALA A 49 3.03 20.05 -8.17
CA ALA A 49 3.74 20.91 -9.12
C ALA A 49 4.29 22.22 -8.52
N ASP A 50 3.54 22.83 -7.60
CA ASP A 50 3.92 24.11 -6.98
C ASP A 50 4.45 23.93 -5.55
N LEU A 51 4.78 22.70 -5.13
CA LEU A 51 5.31 22.43 -3.80
C LEU A 51 6.77 22.86 -3.68
N GLY A 52 7.11 23.41 -2.52
CA GLY A 52 8.43 23.98 -2.20
C GLY A 52 9.11 23.27 -1.03
N GLU A 53 10.26 23.79 -0.63
CA GLU A 53 10.97 23.31 0.56
C GLU A 53 10.08 23.40 1.82
N GLY A 54 10.06 22.30 2.59
CA GLY A 54 9.20 22.13 3.77
C GLY A 54 7.76 21.69 3.46
N ASP A 55 7.37 21.55 2.20
CA ASP A 55 6.16 20.84 1.80
C ASP A 55 6.42 19.34 1.68
N VAL A 56 5.35 18.54 1.65
CA VAL A 56 5.44 17.07 1.59
C VAL A 56 4.67 16.53 0.39
N VAL A 57 5.29 15.62 -0.36
CA VAL A 57 4.62 14.76 -1.33
C VAL A 57 4.46 13.37 -0.71
N TRP A 58 3.22 12.95 -0.45
CA TRP A 58 2.90 11.65 0.12
C TRP A 58 2.41 10.69 -0.96
N LEU A 59 3.20 9.65 -1.22
CA LEU A 59 2.94 8.64 -2.24
C LEU A 59 2.65 7.28 -1.61
N GLU A 60 1.82 6.48 -2.27
CA GLU A 60 1.70 5.04 -2.03
C GLU A 60 2.16 4.29 -3.28
N SER A 61 3.11 3.36 -3.13
CA SER A 61 3.70 2.67 -4.29
C SER A 61 3.80 1.16 -4.05
N PRO A 62 2.86 0.34 -4.56
CA PRO A 62 1.59 0.70 -5.22
C PRO A 62 0.51 1.24 -4.27
N ARG A 63 -0.46 1.98 -4.83
CA ARG A 63 -1.56 2.62 -4.08
C ARG A 63 -2.69 1.67 -3.67
N ASN A 64 -3.21 1.84 -2.44
CA ASN A 64 -4.38 1.11 -1.97
C ASN A 64 -5.70 1.84 -2.35
N PRO A 65 -6.70 1.20 -2.98
CA PRO A 65 -6.74 -0.21 -3.39
C PRO A 65 -6.45 -0.47 -4.88
N ASP A 66 -6.30 0.56 -5.71
CA ASP A 66 -6.35 0.43 -7.17
C ASP A 66 -4.99 0.24 -7.86
N LEU A 67 -3.92 0.13 -7.06
CA LEU A 67 -2.58 -0.28 -7.48
C LEU A 67 -1.91 0.64 -8.51
N ARG A 68 -2.33 1.91 -8.57
CA ARG A 68 -1.57 2.94 -9.28
C ARG A 68 -0.15 3.01 -8.72
N VAL A 69 0.83 3.26 -9.59
CA VAL A 69 2.25 3.32 -9.25
C VAL A 69 2.78 4.69 -9.64
N PRO A 70 3.02 5.60 -8.68
CA PRO A 70 3.58 6.91 -8.98
C PRO A 70 5.07 6.81 -9.36
N ASP A 71 5.54 7.78 -10.15
CA ASP A 71 6.96 7.94 -10.49
C ASP A 71 7.71 8.56 -9.31
N VAL A 72 8.35 7.71 -8.50
CA VAL A 72 9.00 8.14 -7.25
C VAL A 72 10.20 9.03 -7.55
N ALA A 73 11.07 8.62 -8.48
CA ALA A 73 12.23 9.41 -8.88
C ALA A 73 11.82 10.77 -9.46
N GLY A 74 10.74 10.81 -10.25
CA GLY A 74 10.17 12.05 -10.76
C GLY A 74 9.66 12.99 -9.65
N ALA A 75 9.03 12.45 -8.60
CA ALA A 75 8.60 13.23 -7.45
C ALA A 75 9.78 13.79 -6.64
N CYS A 76 10.83 12.99 -6.45
CA CYS A 76 12.06 13.40 -5.74
C CYS A 76 12.89 14.45 -6.49
N ALA A 77 12.59 14.75 -7.76
CA ALA A 77 13.26 15.82 -8.49
C ALA A 77 12.77 17.22 -8.07
N GLY A 78 11.64 17.31 -7.36
CA GLY A 78 11.12 18.55 -6.80
C GLY A 78 11.76 18.92 -5.46
N PRO A 79 11.56 20.15 -4.96
CA PRO A 79 12.14 20.64 -3.71
C PRO A 79 11.40 20.18 -2.44
N ALA A 80 10.28 19.47 -2.57
CA ALA A 80 9.46 19.02 -1.46
C ALA A 80 9.96 17.67 -0.90
N ASP A 81 9.78 17.44 0.40
CA ASP A 81 10.12 16.16 1.03
C ASP A 81 9.17 15.06 0.51
N VAL A 82 9.72 13.98 -0.05
CA VAL A 82 8.93 12.85 -0.52
C VAL A 82 8.82 11.78 0.56
N VAL A 83 7.59 11.36 0.85
CA VAL A 83 7.29 10.22 1.71
C VAL A 83 6.62 9.13 0.88
N VAL A 84 7.11 7.90 0.99
CA VAL A 84 6.52 6.75 0.28
C VAL A 84 6.03 5.72 1.28
N ASP A 85 4.73 5.45 1.27
CA ASP A 85 4.17 4.24 1.87
C ASP A 85 4.39 3.06 0.92
N ALA A 86 5.24 2.13 1.34
CA ALA A 86 5.64 0.95 0.59
C ALA A 86 5.04 -0.33 1.17
N THR A 87 3.91 -0.22 1.88
CA THR A 87 3.23 -1.35 2.54
C THR A 87 2.89 -2.48 1.58
N PHE A 88 2.46 -2.16 0.35
CA PHE A 88 1.98 -3.16 -0.62
C PHE A 88 3.11 -3.93 -1.33
N ALA A 89 4.33 -3.40 -1.33
CA ALA A 89 5.45 -4.02 -2.02
C ALA A 89 6.79 -3.81 -1.26
N PRO A 90 6.91 -4.36 -0.03
CA PRO A 90 7.97 -3.97 0.91
C PRO A 90 9.40 -4.38 0.49
N LEU A 91 9.55 -5.30 -0.47
CA LEU A 91 10.86 -5.71 -1.01
C LEU A 91 11.04 -5.33 -2.48
N ALA A 92 10.05 -4.69 -3.09
CA ALA A 92 10.04 -4.44 -4.53
C ALA A 92 10.91 -3.25 -4.94
N GLN A 93 11.16 -2.30 -4.03
CA GLN A 93 11.77 -1.02 -4.37
C GLN A 93 12.85 -0.68 -3.35
N ARG A 94 13.95 -0.09 -3.81
CA ARG A 94 15.01 0.47 -2.93
C ARG A 94 14.81 1.97 -2.79
N LEU A 95 13.68 2.36 -2.23
CA LEU A 95 13.19 3.75 -2.22
C LEU A 95 14.13 4.75 -1.54
N LEU A 96 14.94 4.31 -0.56
CA LEU A 96 15.94 5.17 0.07
C LEU A 96 17.18 5.39 -0.80
N ASP A 97 17.34 4.66 -1.90
CA ASP A 97 18.37 4.97 -2.89
C ASP A 97 17.93 6.16 -3.78
N ASP A 98 16.62 6.40 -3.86
CA ASP A 98 16.04 7.67 -4.31
C ASP A 98 16.06 8.68 -3.13
N ASP A 99 16.00 10.00 -3.41
CA ASP A 99 16.02 11.06 -2.39
C ASP A 99 14.69 11.17 -1.60
N VAL A 100 14.14 10.01 -1.22
CA VAL A 100 12.93 9.87 -0.41
C VAL A 100 13.30 10.19 1.05
N ALA A 101 12.67 11.23 1.59
CA ALA A 101 12.88 11.67 2.96
C ALA A 101 12.48 10.59 3.98
N CYS A 102 11.37 9.88 3.73
CA CYS A 102 10.93 8.79 4.60
C CYS A 102 10.16 7.69 3.87
N VAL A 103 10.47 6.43 4.17
CA VAL A 103 9.69 5.27 3.73
C VAL A 103 8.89 4.74 4.92
N ILE A 104 7.62 4.42 4.69
CA ILE A 104 6.71 3.93 5.71
C ILE A 104 6.18 2.55 5.32
N HIS A 105 6.00 1.70 6.33
CA HIS A 105 5.28 0.44 6.20
C HIS A 105 4.30 0.26 7.35
N SER A 106 3.11 -0.25 7.05
CA SER A 106 2.31 -0.97 8.04
C SER A 106 2.94 -2.35 8.28
N ALA A 107 3.61 -2.50 9.42
CA ALA A 107 4.21 -3.77 9.80
C ALA A 107 3.19 -4.88 10.09
N THR A 108 1.92 -4.50 10.31
CA THR A 108 0.78 -5.42 10.34
C THR A 108 0.67 -6.32 9.10
N LYS A 109 1.18 -5.85 7.95
CA LYS A 109 0.95 -6.45 6.64
C LYS A 109 2.10 -7.38 6.25
N GLY A 110 2.66 -7.26 5.04
CA GLY A 110 3.70 -8.16 4.53
C GLY A 110 4.92 -8.36 5.47
N LEU A 111 5.30 -7.33 6.23
CA LEU A 111 6.40 -7.44 7.21
C LEU A 111 6.07 -8.46 8.32
N GLY A 112 4.93 -8.29 9.00
CA GLY A 112 4.45 -9.20 10.05
C GLY A 112 3.97 -10.52 9.48
N GLY A 113 3.25 -10.51 8.36
CA GLY A 113 3.01 -11.67 7.49
C GLY A 113 2.17 -12.81 8.06
N HIS A 114 1.79 -12.77 9.34
CA HIS A 114 1.08 -13.86 10.02
C HIS A 114 -0.25 -13.40 10.66
N SER A 115 -0.68 -12.17 10.34
CA SER A 115 -1.97 -11.62 10.76
C SER A 115 -2.21 -11.64 12.29
N ASP A 116 -1.12 -11.50 13.07
CA ASP A 116 -1.09 -11.68 14.53
C ASP A 116 -0.46 -10.51 15.30
N LEU A 117 -0.07 -9.44 14.62
CA LEU A 117 0.49 -8.23 15.22
C LEU A 117 0.01 -6.95 14.54
N LEU A 118 0.00 -5.84 15.27
CA LEU A 118 -0.20 -4.50 14.72
C LEU A 118 1.08 -3.67 14.89
N GLY A 119 1.49 -2.96 13.84
CA GLY A 119 2.68 -2.13 13.92
C GLY A 119 2.87 -1.22 12.72
N GLY A 120 3.71 -0.21 12.90
CA GLY A 120 4.16 0.70 11.86
C GLY A 120 5.67 0.91 11.94
N VAL A 121 6.31 1.05 10.79
CA VAL A 121 7.73 1.34 10.67
C VAL A 121 7.89 2.58 9.80
N ALA A 122 8.71 3.52 10.25
CA ALA A 122 9.16 4.67 9.47
C ALA A 122 10.69 4.59 9.37
N ILE A 123 11.22 4.73 8.17
CA ILE A 123 12.64 4.57 7.85
C ILE A 123 13.11 5.83 7.14
N THR A 124 14.26 6.36 7.53
CA THR A 124 14.88 7.53 6.89
C THR A 124 16.40 7.40 6.99
N ARG A 125 17.13 8.05 6.06
CA ARG A 125 18.59 8.22 6.16
C ARG A 125 19.00 9.46 6.96
N ASP A 126 18.06 10.38 7.17
CA ASP A 126 18.30 11.63 7.89
C ASP A 126 18.23 11.38 9.41
N GLY A 127 19.38 11.54 10.07
CA GLY A 127 19.49 11.36 11.52
C GLY A 127 18.64 12.32 12.34
N GLU A 128 18.47 13.55 11.88
CA GLU A 128 17.66 14.55 12.57
C GLU A 128 16.16 14.21 12.46
N LEU A 129 15.72 13.76 11.28
CA LEU A 129 14.37 13.25 11.11
C LEU A 129 14.15 11.98 11.95
N ALA A 130 15.13 11.07 12.03
CA ALA A 130 15.06 9.88 12.86
C ALA A 130 14.89 10.24 14.36
N ASP A 131 15.64 11.22 14.86
CA ASP A 131 15.54 11.70 16.24
C ASP A 131 14.17 12.33 16.53
N ARG A 132 13.64 13.15 15.60
CA ARG A 132 12.27 13.69 15.72
C ARG A 132 11.21 12.58 15.76
N LEU A 133 11.32 11.58 14.89
CA LEU A 133 10.39 10.44 14.87
C LEU A 133 10.46 9.65 16.18
N ALA A 134 11.66 9.42 16.72
CA ALA A 134 11.86 8.74 18.00
C ALA A 134 11.29 9.54 19.18
N TRP A 135 11.45 10.87 19.16
CA TRP A 135 10.85 11.76 20.14
C TRP A 135 9.32 11.72 20.06
N HIS A 136 8.74 11.85 18.86
CA HIS A 136 7.28 11.79 18.66
C HIS A 136 6.68 10.47 19.14
N ARG A 137 7.33 9.33 18.84
CA ARG A 137 6.91 8.02 19.33
C ARG A 137 6.85 7.99 20.86
N THR A 138 7.88 8.53 21.51
CA THR A 138 7.99 8.59 22.97
C THR A 138 6.94 9.53 23.57
N ALA A 139 6.83 10.75 23.04
CA ALA A 139 5.92 11.78 23.54
C ALA A 139 4.44 11.42 23.37
N ALA A 140 4.08 10.78 22.25
CA ALA A 140 2.72 10.30 21.99
C ALA A 140 2.39 8.96 22.67
N GLY A 141 3.38 8.30 23.28
CA GLY A 141 3.21 6.95 23.85
C GLY A 141 2.92 5.86 22.82
N ALA A 142 3.17 6.12 21.53
CA ALA A 142 2.90 5.20 20.42
C ALA A 142 4.01 4.15 20.23
N ALA A 143 4.56 3.64 21.34
CA ALA A 143 5.58 2.59 21.32
C ALA A 143 4.93 1.20 21.16
N PRO A 144 5.46 0.32 20.30
CA PRO A 144 4.95 -1.04 20.16
C PRO A 144 5.21 -1.87 21.43
N GLY A 145 4.33 -2.84 21.70
CA GLY A 145 4.53 -3.80 22.79
C GLY A 145 5.78 -4.66 22.55
N SER A 146 6.40 -5.16 23.62
CA SER A 146 7.57 -6.04 23.52
C SER A 146 7.26 -7.35 22.80
N LEU A 147 6.06 -7.90 23.00
CA LEU A 147 5.58 -9.08 22.27
C LEU A 147 5.40 -8.79 20.78
N ASP A 148 4.80 -7.66 20.41
CA ASP A 148 4.63 -7.26 19.00
C ASP A 148 5.98 -7.07 18.31
N CYS A 149 6.95 -6.44 18.99
CA CYS A 149 8.32 -6.32 18.50
C CYS A 149 8.96 -7.69 18.27
N TRP A 150 8.77 -8.63 19.19
CA TRP A 150 9.31 -9.98 19.07
C TRP A 150 8.65 -10.77 17.93
N LEU A 151 7.32 -10.68 17.79
CA LEU A 151 6.58 -11.29 16.68
C LEU A 151 7.04 -10.72 15.34
N LEU A 152 7.22 -9.40 15.24
CA LEU A 152 7.75 -8.78 14.04
C LEU A 152 9.15 -9.29 13.71
N LEU A 153 10.06 -9.33 14.69
CA LEU A 153 11.42 -9.87 14.50
C LEU A 153 11.41 -11.34 14.05
N ARG A 154 10.52 -12.17 14.62
CA ARG A 154 10.32 -13.56 14.19
C ARG A 154 9.88 -13.60 12.72
N SER A 155 8.90 -12.80 12.35
CA SER A 155 8.30 -12.77 11.01
C SER A 155 9.25 -12.25 9.94
N LEU A 156 10.11 -11.27 10.26
CA LEU A 156 11.09 -10.73 9.32
C LEU A 156 12.08 -11.79 8.82
N ARG A 157 12.35 -12.84 9.60
CA ARG A 157 13.26 -13.95 9.21
C ARG A 157 12.74 -14.77 8.04
N THR A 158 11.44 -14.73 7.76
CA THR A 158 10.82 -15.40 6.60
C THR A 158 10.30 -14.41 5.56
N LEU A 159 10.57 -13.11 5.72
CA LEU A 159 10.02 -12.07 4.85
C LEU A 159 10.33 -12.31 3.37
N ASP A 160 11.61 -12.52 3.07
CA ASP A 160 12.10 -12.71 1.70
C ASP A 160 11.42 -13.90 1.01
N VAL A 161 11.46 -15.09 1.64
CA VAL A 161 10.86 -16.29 1.06
C VAL A 161 9.33 -16.20 0.92
N ARG A 162 8.65 -15.52 1.86
CA ARG A 162 7.20 -15.31 1.79
C ARG A 162 6.85 -14.35 0.65
N VAL A 163 7.38 -13.14 0.69
CA VAL A 163 7.05 -12.08 -0.26
C VAL A 163 7.46 -12.48 -1.68
N THR A 164 8.61 -13.13 -1.87
CA THR A 164 9.02 -13.63 -3.19
C THR A 164 8.02 -14.64 -3.76
N ARG A 165 7.59 -15.62 -2.95
CA ARG A 165 6.58 -16.59 -3.39
C ARG A 165 5.23 -15.92 -3.67
N GLN A 166 4.78 -15.04 -2.79
CA GLN A 166 3.51 -14.32 -2.96
C GLN A 166 3.51 -13.46 -4.22
N ASN A 167 4.61 -12.77 -4.53
CA ASN A 167 4.74 -11.96 -5.74
C ASN A 167 4.69 -12.83 -7.00
N ALA A 168 5.39 -13.97 -7.01
CA ALA A 168 5.34 -14.91 -8.13
C ALA A 168 3.95 -15.52 -8.33
N THR A 169 3.27 -15.90 -7.24
CA THR A 169 1.88 -16.38 -7.28
C THR A 169 0.94 -15.28 -7.78
N ALA A 170 1.09 -14.04 -7.31
CA ALA A 170 0.26 -12.91 -7.72
C ALA A 170 0.37 -12.61 -9.21
N GLN A 171 1.58 -12.66 -9.79
CA GLN A 171 1.77 -12.54 -11.25
C GLN A 171 0.98 -13.62 -12.01
N ARG A 172 1.12 -14.90 -11.62
CA ARG A 172 0.39 -16.01 -12.26
C ARG A 172 -1.12 -15.84 -12.17
N VAL A 173 -1.62 -15.46 -10.98
CA VAL A 173 -3.04 -15.21 -10.76
C VAL A 173 -3.52 -14.04 -11.63
N ALA A 174 -2.78 -12.93 -11.68
CA ALA A 174 -3.14 -11.77 -12.49
C ALA A 174 -3.26 -12.11 -13.98
N GLU A 175 -2.28 -12.83 -14.52
CA GLU A 175 -2.26 -13.27 -15.92
C GLU A 175 -3.43 -14.22 -16.24
N ALA A 176 -3.70 -15.19 -15.37
CA ALA A 176 -4.81 -16.13 -15.55
C ALA A 176 -6.17 -15.43 -15.52
N LEU A 177 -6.35 -14.48 -14.59
CA LEU A 177 -7.56 -13.68 -14.49
C LEU A 177 -7.76 -12.78 -15.71
N GLU A 178 -6.69 -12.14 -16.20
CA GLU A 178 -6.75 -11.28 -17.39
C GLU A 178 -7.10 -12.10 -18.64
N ALA A 179 -6.46 -13.27 -18.82
CA ALA A 179 -6.70 -14.15 -19.95
C ALA A 179 -8.11 -14.79 -19.94
N SER A 180 -8.77 -14.88 -18.79
CA SER A 180 -10.09 -15.49 -18.66
C SER A 180 -11.21 -14.71 -19.36
N GLY A 181 -11.07 -13.39 -19.47
CA GLY A 181 -12.11 -12.50 -19.96
C GLY A 181 -13.34 -12.38 -19.05
N LEU A 182 -13.37 -13.00 -17.87
CA LEU A 182 -14.54 -12.98 -16.97
C LEU A 182 -14.71 -11.65 -16.22
N LEU A 183 -13.64 -10.86 -16.12
CA LEU A 183 -13.61 -9.59 -15.41
C LEU A 183 -13.74 -8.41 -16.39
N GLN A 184 -14.15 -7.25 -15.86
CA GLN A 184 -14.08 -5.99 -16.61
C GLN A 184 -12.62 -5.56 -16.76
N ARG A 185 -11.85 -5.60 -15.67
CA ARG A 185 -10.42 -5.24 -15.64
C ARG A 185 -9.68 -6.02 -14.56
N VAL A 186 -8.41 -6.31 -14.81
CA VAL A 186 -7.44 -6.72 -13.80
C VAL A 186 -6.43 -5.58 -13.64
N LEU A 187 -6.29 -5.09 -12.42
CA LEU A 187 -5.32 -4.07 -12.05
C LEU A 187 -4.19 -4.77 -11.30
N TYR A 188 -3.05 -4.92 -11.96
CA TYR A 188 -1.83 -5.43 -11.35
C TYR A 188 -0.62 -4.81 -12.05
N PRO A 189 0.34 -4.20 -11.35
CA PRO A 189 1.44 -3.47 -11.99
C PRO A 189 2.31 -4.33 -12.92
N GLY A 190 2.30 -5.65 -12.74
CA GLY A 190 3.03 -6.60 -13.58
C GLY A 190 2.37 -6.94 -14.92
N LEU A 191 1.13 -6.51 -15.15
CA LEU A 191 0.44 -6.70 -16.43
C LEU A 191 0.76 -5.56 -17.39
N ALA A 192 1.03 -5.87 -18.65
CA ALA A 192 1.31 -4.87 -19.69
C ALA A 192 0.12 -3.93 -19.95
N SER A 193 -1.10 -4.36 -19.63
CA SER A 193 -2.33 -3.57 -19.71
C SER A 193 -2.46 -2.52 -18.59
N HIS A 194 -1.66 -2.63 -17.52
CA HIS A 194 -1.73 -1.72 -16.39
C HIS A 194 -1.25 -0.31 -16.81
N PRO A 195 -1.98 0.77 -16.48
CA PRO A 195 -1.64 2.13 -16.92
C PRO A 195 -0.22 2.57 -16.55
N ASP A 196 0.26 2.10 -15.41
CA ASP A 196 1.58 2.48 -14.88
C ASP A 196 2.63 1.36 -15.02
N HIS A 197 2.39 0.34 -15.87
CA HIS A 197 3.32 -0.80 -16.04
C HIS A 197 4.75 -0.36 -16.38
N ALA A 198 4.90 0.65 -17.24
CA ALA A 198 6.21 1.18 -17.63
C ALA A 198 6.94 1.88 -16.45
N VAL A 199 6.20 2.53 -15.55
CA VAL A 199 6.77 3.12 -14.32
C VAL A 199 7.14 2.02 -13.35
N ALA A 200 6.23 1.08 -13.11
CA ALA A 200 6.47 -0.07 -12.24
C ALA A 200 7.71 -0.87 -12.67
N THR A 201 7.84 -1.21 -13.94
CA THR A 201 8.98 -1.97 -14.49
C THR A 201 10.31 -1.24 -14.32
N ARG A 202 10.31 0.10 -14.33
CA ARG A 202 11.53 0.91 -14.18
C ARG A 202 12.04 0.92 -12.74
N GLN A 203 11.15 0.98 -11.75
CA GLN A 203 11.53 1.21 -10.35
C GLN A 203 11.32 0.00 -9.41
N MET A 204 10.54 -1.01 -9.83
CA MET A 204 10.19 -2.18 -9.03
C MET A 204 10.88 -3.45 -9.56
N THR A 205 11.45 -4.26 -8.67
CA THR A 205 12.04 -5.58 -8.96
C THR A 205 11.00 -6.71 -8.95
N SER A 206 9.83 -6.44 -8.39
CA SER A 206 8.63 -7.29 -8.39
C SER A 206 7.40 -6.43 -8.14
N TYR A 207 6.18 -6.91 -8.44
CA TYR A 207 4.99 -6.03 -8.49
C TYR A 207 4.09 -6.11 -7.25
N GLY A 208 4.52 -6.83 -6.21
CA GLY A 208 3.76 -7.04 -4.97
C GLY A 208 2.78 -8.20 -5.04
N SER A 209 2.13 -8.49 -3.91
CA SER A 209 1.23 -9.63 -3.73
C SER A 209 -0.26 -9.25 -3.71
N ILE A 210 -0.56 -7.99 -3.96
CA ILE A 210 -1.92 -7.46 -3.97
C ILE A 210 -2.37 -7.28 -5.41
N LEU A 211 -3.59 -7.71 -5.71
CA LEU A 211 -4.28 -7.45 -6.96
C LEU A 211 -5.56 -6.66 -6.66
N ALA A 212 -6.02 -5.89 -7.64
CA ALA A 212 -7.38 -5.39 -7.68
C ALA A 212 -8.05 -5.86 -8.96
N VAL A 213 -9.29 -6.29 -8.86
CA VAL A 213 -10.10 -6.70 -10.01
C VAL A 213 -11.38 -5.91 -10.04
N GLU A 214 -11.82 -5.55 -11.23
CA GLU A 214 -13.17 -5.02 -11.43
C GLU A 214 -14.06 -6.10 -12.03
N CYS A 215 -15.09 -6.48 -11.28
CA CYS A 215 -16.13 -7.38 -11.77
C CYS A 215 -17.04 -6.66 -12.78
N ARG A 216 -17.80 -7.45 -13.56
CA ARG A 216 -18.73 -6.91 -14.57
C ARG A 216 -19.98 -6.26 -13.97
N SER A 217 -20.24 -6.46 -12.69
CA SER A 217 -21.34 -5.83 -11.95
C SER A 217 -20.99 -5.63 -10.48
N GLU A 218 -21.65 -4.67 -9.83
CA GLU A 218 -21.53 -4.44 -8.38
C GLU A 218 -22.01 -5.65 -7.59
N ALA A 219 -23.08 -6.32 -8.04
CA ALA A 219 -23.60 -7.52 -7.41
C ALA A 219 -22.55 -8.64 -7.39
N ALA A 220 -21.86 -8.87 -8.51
CA ALA A 220 -20.77 -9.83 -8.58
C ALA A 220 -19.58 -9.42 -7.70
N ALA A 221 -19.18 -8.15 -7.73
CA ALA A 221 -18.10 -7.63 -6.87
C ALA A 221 -18.40 -7.84 -5.37
N ARG A 222 -19.63 -7.56 -4.96
CA ARG A 222 -20.09 -7.74 -3.59
C ARG A 222 -20.16 -9.22 -3.17
N ALA A 223 -20.54 -10.11 -4.08
CA ALA A 223 -20.71 -11.54 -3.79
C ALA A 223 -19.41 -12.36 -3.88
N LEU A 224 -18.42 -11.90 -4.66
CA LEU A 224 -17.20 -12.66 -4.94
C LEU A 224 -16.45 -13.10 -3.67
N PRO A 225 -16.15 -12.23 -2.68
CA PRO A 225 -15.45 -12.65 -1.46
C PRO A 225 -16.14 -13.76 -0.67
N GLU A 226 -17.47 -13.83 -0.74
CA GLU A 226 -18.29 -14.82 -0.03
C GLU A 226 -18.50 -16.11 -0.85
N THR A 227 -18.11 -16.11 -2.12
CA THR A 227 -18.28 -17.24 -3.06
C THR A 227 -17.02 -18.08 -3.19
N LEU A 228 -15.87 -17.55 -2.74
CA LEU A 228 -14.57 -18.20 -2.79
C LEU A 228 -14.44 -19.23 -1.67
N ALA A 229 -13.78 -20.36 -1.95
CA ALA A 229 -13.57 -21.43 -1.00
C ALA A 229 -12.24 -21.31 -0.25
N LEU A 230 -11.21 -20.75 -0.89
CA LEU A 230 -9.87 -20.61 -0.32
C LEU A 230 -9.63 -19.20 0.23
N PHE A 231 -10.05 -18.18 -0.51
CA PHE A 231 -9.93 -16.80 -0.05
C PHE A 231 -10.90 -16.51 1.10
N ARG A 232 -10.40 -15.90 2.18
CA ARG A 232 -11.25 -15.44 3.27
C ARG A 232 -11.75 -14.01 3.02
N SER A 233 -13.03 -13.78 3.25
CA SER A 233 -13.62 -12.42 3.27
C SER A 233 -13.15 -11.65 4.52
N ALA A 234 -12.12 -10.80 4.37
CA ALA A 234 -11.54 -10.05 5.50
C ALA A 234 -10.83 -8.74 5.07
N THR A 235 -10.75 -7.78 5.99
CA THR A 235 -10.36 -6.39 5.72
C THR A 235 -8.86 -6.06 5.81
N SER A 236 -7.99 -7.08 5.81
CA SER A 236 -6.53 -6.93 5.88
C SER A 236 -5.84 -7.43 4.60
N LEU A 237 -4.51 -7.59 4.63
CA LEU A 237 -3.66 -8.05 3.53
C LEU A 237 -2.25 -8.40 3.99
N GLY A 238 -1.49 -9.11 3.14
CA GLY A 238 -0.07 -9.41 3.31
C GLY A 238 0.24 -10.56 4.27
N GLY A 239 -0.79 -11.25 4.78
CA GLY A 239 -0.66 -12.48 5.56
C GLY A 239 -0.23 -13.67 4.71
N VAL A 240 -0.03 -14.83 5.34
CA VAL A 240 0.26 -16.10 4.63
C VAL A 240 -0.99 -16.69 3.98
N GLU A 241 -2.17 -16.27 4.43
CA GLU A 241 -3.48 -16.64 3.91
C GLU A 241 -3.95 -15.68 2.81
N SER A 242 -4.67 -16.24 1.83
CA SER A 242 -5.31 -15.45 0.77
C SER A 242 -6.61 -14.80 1.27
N LEU A 243 -6.76 -13.49 1.00
CA LEU A 243 -7.91 -12.69 1.42
C LEU A 243 -8.56 -11.97 0.23
N ALA A 244 -9.88 -11.84 0.25
CA ALA A 244 -10.65 -11.06 -0.72
C ALA A 244 -11.55 -10.05 -0.02
N GLU A 245 -11.68 -8.84 -0.57
CA GLU A 245 -12.48 -7.78 0.02
C GLU A 245 -13.13 -6.90 -1.05
N TRP A 246 -14.46 -6.74 -0.99
CA TRP A 246 -15.18 -5.73 -1.75
C TRP A 246 -14.97 -4.34 -1.13
N ARG A 247 -14.12 -3.53 -1.77
CA ARG A 247 -13.58 -2.29 -1.15
C ARG A 247 -14.61 -1.19 -0.96
N ARG A 248 -15.63 -1.14 -1.82
CA ARG A 248 -16.73 -0.17 -1.74
C ARG A 248 -17.47 -0.20 -0.39
N LYS A 249 -17.48 -1.35 0.30
CA LYS A 249 -18.06 -1.50 1.64
C LYS A 249 -17.48 -0.52 2.68
N TYR A 250 -16.25 -0.05 2.48
CA TYR A 250 -15.51 0.77 3.44
C TYR A 250 -15.18 2.17 2.93
N ASP A 251 -15.35 2.44 1.64
CA ASP A 251 -14.90 3.69 1.02
C ASP A 251 -15.74 4.00 -0.21
N ASP A 252 -16.60 5.02 -0.07
CA ASP A 252 -17.49 5.49 -1.14
C ASP A 252 -16.75 6.20 -2.30
N ALA A 253 -15.45 6.43 -2.18
CA ALA A 253 -14.65 6.92 -3.31
C ALA A 253 -14.19 5.77 -4.23
N VAL A 254 -14.22 4.53 -3.77
CA VAL A 254 -13.74 3.37 -4.53
C VAL A 254 -14.83 2.88 -5.49
N SER A 255 -14.42 2.41 -6.68
CA SER A 255 -15.31 1.79 -7.67
C SER A 255 -16.17 0.69 -7.04
N PRO A 256 -17.50 0.67 -7.27
CA PRO A 256 -18.38 -0.39 -6.77
C PRO A 256 -18.07 -1.76 -7.37
N LEU A 257 -17.29 -1.81 -8.46
CA LEU A 257 -16.89 -3.04 -9.13
C LEU A 257 -15.62 -3.66 -8.53
N LEU A 258 -14.90 -2.92 -7.67
CA LEU A 258 -13.55 -3.29 -7.25
C LEU A 258 -13.55 -4.28 -6.08
N VAL A 259 -12.90 -5.42 -6.30
CA VAL A 259 -12.51 -6.39 -5.28
C VAL A 259 -10.98 -6.38 -5.16
N ARG A 260 -10.46 -6.21 -3.94
CA ARG A 260 -9.03 -6.35 -3.67
C ARG A 260 -8.73 -7.78 -3.24
N LEU A 261 -7.71 -8.37 -3.83
CA LEU A 261 -7.19 -9.70 -3.49
C LEU A 261 -5.81 -9.55 -2.85
N SER A 262 -5.61 -10.18 -1.71
CA SER A 262 -4.30 -10.36 -1.08
C SER A 262 -3.88 -11.81 -1.29
N ILE A 263 -2.81 -12.04 -2.04
CA ILE A 263 -2.34 -13.39 -2.36
C ILE A 263 -1.46 -13.94 -1.23
N GLY A 264 -1.85 -15.09 -0.70
CA GLY A 264 -1.13 -15.84 0.31
C GLY A 264 -0.08 -16.79 -0.27
N LEU A 265 0.26 -17.82 0.49
CA LEU A 265 1.30 -18.81 0.17
C LEU A 265 0.76 -20.12 -0.40
N GLU A 266 -0.55 -20.21 -0.61
CA GLU A 266 -1.21 -21.37 -1.18
C GLU A 266 -0.65 -21.73 -2.57
N ASP A 267 -1.07 -22.88 -3.10
CA ASP A 267 -0.70 -23.25 -4.46
C ASP A 267 -1.36 -22.27 -5.47
N PRO A 268 -0.60 -21.71 -6.42
CA PRO A 268 -1.15 -20.80 -7.43
C PRO A 268 -2.27 -21.43 -8.25
N ASP A 269 -2.22 -22.71 -8.58
CA ASP A 269 -3.24 -23.34 -9.42
C ASP A 269 -4.55 -23.51 -8.64
N ASP A 270 -4.47 -23.85 -7.35
CA ASP A 270 -5.64 -23.88 -6.45
C ASP A 270 -6.32 -22.50 -6.33
N LEU A 271 -5.52 -21.42 -6.19
CA LEU A 271 -6.05 -20.06 -6.11
C LEU A 271 -6.70 -19.61 -7.42
N ILE A 272 -6.08 -19.92 -8.57
CA ILE A 272 -6.62 -19.62 -9.89
C ILE A 272 -7.94 -20.37 -10.10
N ASP A 273 -8.00 -21.65 -9.79
CA ASP A 273 -9.19 -22.47 -9.95
C ASP A 273 -10.34 -22.00 -9.07
N ASP A 274 -10.08 -21.61 -7.82
CA ASP A 274 -11.08 -21.05 -6.91
C ASP A 274 -11.68 -19.75 -7.47
N LEU A 275 -10.81 -18.81 -7.89
CA LEU A 275 -11.23 -17.53 -8.46
C LEU A 275 -12.03 -17.69 -9.76
N LEU A 276 -11.52 -18.46 -10.72
CA LEU A 276 -12.20 -18.66 -12.01
C LEU A 276 -13.53 -19.39 -11.84
N SER A 277 -13.58 -20.38 -10.95
CA SER A 277 -14.81 -21.10 -10.66
C SER A 277 -15.85 -20.20 -9.98
N ALA A 278 -15.43 -19.35 -9.03
CA ALA A 278 -16.31 -18.38 -8.39
C ALA A 278 -16.84 -17.34 -9.39
N LEU A 279 -15.97 -16.79 -10.25
CA LEU A 279 -16.36 -15.82 -11.27
C LEU A 279 -17.38 -16.38 -12.25
N ARG A 280 -17.22 -17.62 -12.74
CA ARG A 280 -18.21 -18.29 -13.62
C ARG A 280 -19.57 -18.52 -12.97
N ARG A 281 -19.63 -18.67 -11.63
CA ARG A 281 -20.90 -18.80 -10.90
C ARG A 281 -21.63 -17.46 -10.73
N LEU A 282 -20.91 -16.35 -10.93
CA LEU A 282 -21.40 -14.99 -10.72
C LEU A 282 -21.66 -14.23 -12.03
N GLU A 283 -21.40 -14.86 -13.18
CA GLU A 283 -21.92 -14.42 -14.49
C GLU A 283 -23.44 -14.62 -14.58
#